data_AF-A0A0D0NZX5-F1
#
_entry.id   AF-A0A0D0NZX5-F1
#
_cell.length_a   1.000
_cell.length_b   1.000
_cell.length_c   1.000
_cell.angle_alpha   90.00
_cell.angle_beta   90.00
_cell.angle_gamma   90.00
#
_symmetry.space_group_name_H-M   'P 1'
#
loop_
_entity.id
_entity.type
_entity.pdbx_description
1 polymer ?
#
loop_
_entity_poly.entity_id
_entity_poly.type
_entity_poly.pdbx_seq_one_letter_code
_entity_poly.pdbx_strand_id
1 'polypeptide(L)' 'MTGREPAAEARRARFGALPQRIAFADLVEERPPADRPAAGYDPDALAVRFACLAADLGL' A
#
# COMPACT_ATOMS: atom_id res chain seq x y z
N MET A 1 17.38 -1.23 -33.00
CA MET A 1 16.57 -2.43 -32.68
C MET A 1 17.56 -3.59 -32.56
N THR A 2 17.87 -4.23 -31.43
CA THR A 2 17.04 -4.82 -30.37
C THR A 2 17.92 -5.13 -29.12
N GLY A 3 18.21 -4.14 -28.26
CA GLY A 3 19.03 -4.36 -27.05
C GLY A 3 18.28 -4.98 -25.85
N ARG A 4 16.97 -5.18 -25.96
CA ARG A 4 16.10 -5.60 -24.84
C ARG A 4 16.15 -7.11 -24.58
N GLU A 5 16.15 -7.90 -25.64
CA GLU A 5 16.26 -9.36 -25.58
C GLU A 5 17.57 -9.84 -24.93
N PRO A 6 18.76 -9.36 -25.35
CA PRO A 6 20.02 -9.81 -24.73
C PRO A 6 20.12 -9.42 -23.25
N ALA A 7 19.61 -8.24 -22.88
CA ALA A 7 19.57 -7.83 -21.48
C ALA A 7 18.56 -8.66 -20.66
N ALA A 8 17.44 -9.08 -21.25
CA ALA A 8 16.45 -9.94 -20.60
C ALA A 8 16.97 -11.37 -20.41
N GLU A 9 17.71 -11.90 -21.39
CA GLU A 9 18.31 -13.23 -21.32
C GLU A 9 19.42 -13.32 -20.27
N ALA A 10 20.31 -12.31 -20.22
CA ALA A 10 21.32 -12.21 -19.17
C ALA A 10 20.71 -12.18 -17.75
N ARG A 11 19.53 -11.55 -17.58
CA ARG A 11 18.80 -11.57 -16.30
C ARG A 11 18.23 -12.95 -15.99
N ARG A 12 17.57 -13.61 -16.95
CA ARG A 12 17.02 -14.97 -16.75
C ARG A 12 18.11 -16.00 -16.43
N ALA A 13 19.28 -15.89 -17.06
CA ALA A 13 20.42 -16.76 -16.78
C ALA A 13 20.98 -16.56 -15.36
N ARG A 14 20.99 -15.31 -14.86
CA ARG A 14 21.46 -14.98 -13.50
C ARG A 14 20.46 -15.30 -12.40
N PHE A 15 19.18 -15.04 -12.64
CA PHE A 15 18.14 -15.02 -11.61
C PHE A 15 17.08 -16.12 -11.79
N GLY A 16 17.12 -16.89 -12.87
CA GLY A 16 16.12 -17.89 -13.18
C GLY A 16 14.77 -17.30 -13.62
N ALA A 17 13.72 -18.09 -13.45
CA ALA A 17 12.34 -17.70 -13.73
C ALA A 17 11.65 -17.22 -12.45
N LEU A 18 10.63 -16.37 -12.62
CA LEU A 18 9.74 -16.03 -11.52
C LEU A 18 8.96 -17.27 -11.08
N PRO A 19 8.74 -17.47 -9.77
CA PRO A 19 7.84 -18.49 -9.27
C PRO A 19 6.43 -18.33 -9.84
N GLN A 20 5.66 -19.42 -9.80
CA GLN A 20 4.25 -19.41 -10.15
C GLN A 20 3.53 -18.31 -9.33
N ARG A 21 2.67 -17.53 -9.99
CA ARG A 21 1.80 -16.59 -9.27
C ARG A 21 0.87 -17.36 -8.34
N ILE A 22 0.84 -16.92 -7.09
CA ILE A 22 -0.10 -17.41 -6.08
C ILE A 22 -1.49 -16.84 -6.40
N ALA A 23 -2.55 -17.63 -6.21
CA ALA A 23 -3.91 -17.16 -6.41
C ALA A 23 -4.23 -16.06 -5.39
N PHE A 24 -4.97 -15.03 -5.81
CA PHE A 24 -5.28 -13.90 -4.93
C PHE A 24 -5.99 -14.34 -3.64
N ALA A 25 -6.83 -15.37 -3.71
CA ALA A 25 -7.54 -15.94 -2.56
C ALA A 25 -6.57 -16.47 -1.48
N ASP A 26 -5.41 -16.97 -1.87
CA ASP A 26 -4.40 -17.48 -0.93
C ASP A 26 -3.50 -16.38 -0.35
N LEU A 27 -3.64 -15.13 -0.83
CA LEU A 27 -2.88 -13.97 -0.38
C LEU A 27 -3.61 -13.14 0.68
N VAL A 28 -4.88 -13.46 0.96
CA VAL A 28 -5.74 -12.70 1.86
C VAL A 28 -6.25 -13.57 3.00
N GLU A 29 -6.44 -12.97 4.17
CA GLU A 29 -7.09 -13.62 5.31
C GLU A 29 -8.25 -12.74 5.80
N GLU A 30 -9.34 -13.38 6.25
CA GLU A 30 -10.38 -12.69 7.01
C GLU A 30 -9.91 -12.50 8.44
N ARG A 31 -10.00 -11.26 8.93
CA ARG A 31 -9.63 -10.92 10.29
C ARG A 31 -10.76 -10.15 10.97
N PRO A 32 -11.15 -10.50 12.22
CA PRO A 32 -12.12 -9.71 12.95
C PRO A 32 -11.59 -8.28 13.12
N PRO A 33 -12.49 -7.29 13.27
CA PRO A 33 -12.07 -5.94 13.62
C PRO A 33 -11.20 -6.00 14.88
N ALA A 34 -10.07 -5.29 14.86
CA ALA A 34 -9.26 -5.17 16.07
C ALA A 34 -10.10 -4.54 17.17
N ASP A 35 -9.97 -5.04 18.40
CA ASP A 35 -10.53 -4.41 19.60
C ASP A 35 -9.73 -3.12 19.88
N ARG A 36 -9.99 -2.12 19.05
CA ARG A 36 -9.46 -0.78 19.22
C ARG A 36 -10.49 -0.06 20.09
N PRO A 37 -10.08 0.51 21.24
CA PRO A 37 -10.98 1.37 22.00
C PRO A 37 -11.51 2.44 21.06
N ALA A 38 -12.82 2.64 21.07
CA ALA A 38 -13.42 3.74 20.33
C ALA A 38 -12.68 5.01 20.73
N ALA A 39 -11.99 5.64 19.77
CA ALA A 39 -11.36 6.92 20.03
C ALA A 39 -12.48 7.87 20.45
N GLY A 40 -12.39 8.41 21.66
CA GLY A 40 -13.33 9.41 22.13
C GLY A 40 -13.36 10.57 21.14
N TYR A 41 -14.56 11.08 20.85
CA TYR A 41 -14.68 12.26 20.01
C TYR A 41 -14.15 13.48 20.79
N ASP A 42 -13.07 14.06 20.29
CA ASP A 42 -12.44 15.27 20.83
C ASP A 42 -12.41 16.34 19.73
N PRO A 43 -13.34 17.31 19.75
CA PRO A 43 -13.41 18.35 18.72
C PRO A 43 -12.20 19.28 18.73
N ASP A 44 -11.57 19.51 19.88
CA ASP A 44 -10.42 20.39 20.01
C ASP A 44 -9.18 19.73 19.37
N ALA A 45 -9.00 18.43 19.60
CA ALA A 45 -7.96 17.67 18.91
C ALA A 45 -8.16 17.63 17.39
N LEU A 46 -9.41 17.59 16.90
CA LEU A 46 -9.70 17.62 15.47
C LEU A 46 -9.33 18.97 14.84
N ALA A 47 -9.60 20.08 15.53
CA ALA A 47 -9.22 21.41 15.06
C ALA A 47 -7.71 21.55 14.83
N VAL A 48 -6.88 20.96 15.71
CA VAL A 48 -5.41 20.94 15.52
C VAL A 48 -5.03 20.06 14.33
N ARG A 49 -5.61 18.87 14.20
CA ARG A 49 -5.23 17.89 13.15
C ARG A 49 -5.61 18.36 11.75
N PHE A 50 -6.68 19.13 11.63
CA PHE A 50 -7.21 19.61 10.35
C PHE A 50 -6.99 21.10 10.11
N ALA A 51 -6.12 21.76 10.89
CA ALA A 51 -5.84 23.19 10.74
C ALA A 51 -5.36 23.57 9.33
N CYS A 52 -4.47 22.77 8.72
CA CYS A 52 -4.01 23.03 7.35
C CYS A 52 -5.14 22.87 6.32
N LEU A 53 -5.99 21.85 6.50
CA LEU A 53 -7.14 21.64 5.62
C LEU A 53 -8.15 22.79 5.75
N ALA A 54 -8.39 23.28 6.96
CA ALA A 54 -9.24 24.45 7.19
C ALA A 54 -8.66 25.69 6.49
N ALA A 55 -7.35 25.91 6.58
CA ALA A 55 -6.68 27.00 5.89
C ALA A 55 -6.79 26.89 4.35
N ASP A 56 -6.60 25.68 3.79
CA ASP A 56 -6.76 25.42 2.36
C ASP A 56 -8.20 25.70 1.86
N LEU A 57 -9.20 25.50 2.73
CA LEU A 57 -10.61 25.72 2.45
C LEU A 57 -11.11 27.13 2.82
N GLY A 58 -10.29 27.94 3.49
CA GLY A 58 -10.65 29.29 3.96
C GLY A 58 -11.67 29.32 5.11
N LEU A 59 -11.66 28.30 5.97
CA LEU A 59 -12.52 28.18 7.17
C LEU A 59 -11.88 28.78 8.43
#